data_AF-A0A8S3XI79-F1
#
_entry.id   AF-A0A8S3XI79-F1
#
_cell.length_a   1.000
_cell.length_b   1.000
_cell.length_c   1.000
_cell.angle_alpha   90.00
_cell.angle_beta   90.00
_cell.angle_gamma   90.00
#
_symmetry.space_group_name_H-M   'P 1'
#
loop_
_entity.id
_entity.type
_entity.pdbx_description
1 polymer ?
#
loop_
_entity_poly.entity_id
_entity_poly.type
_entity_poly.pdbx_seq_one_letter_code
_entity_poly.pdbx_strand_id
1 'polypeptide(L)'
;MDEVPVYRSESEEEEEGAGPSVPAKKIRRNKSWVLIKRCYNVKEAEKFVSNEKTWSRNYIRDSDEGQKRFYRCNKVKSKGPQSDCALYLLFVNDCNDILIFKTTSEHNHDQIGTRSEYGIPENVKREINKLFDLRLKPKAILEALNNMTGIKVMMKMKFSCSAIT
;
A
#
# COMPACT_ATOMS: atom_id res chain seq x y z
N MET A 1 73.22 11.02 5.59
CA MET A 1 71.90 11.67 5.46
C MET A 1 71.65 11.63 3.99
N ASP A 2 70.96 10.58 3.56
CA ASP A 2 70.81 10.26 2.14
C ASP A 2 69.32 10.21 1.89
N GLU A 3 68.81 11.26 1.25
CA GLU A 3 67.41 11.40 0.84
C GLU A 3 67.14 10.40 -0.29
N VAL A 4 66.24 9.44 -0.02
CA VAL A 4 65.74 8.53 -1.05
C VAL A 4 64.59 9.23 -1.78
N PRO A 5 64.65 9.41 -3.11
CA PRO A 5 63.61 10.09 -3.86
C PRO A 5 62.32 9.24 -3.91
N VAL A 6 61.18 9.93 -3.73
CA VAL A 6 59.83 9.35 -3.80
C VAL A 6 59.53 8.96 -5.26
N TYR A 7 59.52 7.66 -5.54
CA TYR A 7 59.08 7.12 -6.81
C TYR A 7 57.56 7.30 -6.95
N ARG A 8 57.14 8.14 -7.90
CA ARG A 8 55.75 8.30 -8.31
C ARG A 8 55.47 7.33 -9.44
N SER A 9 54.77 6.23 -9.14
CA SER A 9 54.22 5.35 -10.17
C SER A 9 53.05 6.08 -10.84
N GLU A 10 53.27 6.56 -12.06
CA GLU A 10 52.19 6.93 -12.98
C GLU A 10 51.78 5.64 -13.70
N SER A 11 50.73 4.99 -13.19
CA SER A 11 50.06 3.91 -13.91
C SER A 11 49.10 4.54 -14.91
N GLU A 12 49.55 4.65 -16.15
CA GLU A 12 48.69 4.75 -17.32
C GLU A 12 47.91 3.43 -17.43
N GLU A 13 46.59 3.49 -17.26
CA GLU A 13 45.71 2.38 -17.62
C GLU A 13 44.68 2.85 -18.64
N GLU A 14 44.71 2.12 -19.73
CA GLU A 14 44.13 2.37 -21.04
C GLU A 14 42.60 2.34 -21.01
N GLU A 15 42.03 3.13 -21.92
CA GLU A 15 40.64 3.11 -22.30
C GLU A 15 40.29 1.74 -22.93
N GLU A 16 39.43 0.93 -22.30
CA GLU A 16 38.52 0.02 -23.02
C GLU A 16 37.48 -0.65 -22.11
N GLY A 17 36.23 -0.72 -22.62
CA GLY A 17 35.25 -1.70 -22.16
C GLY A 17 34.04 -1.14 -21.42
N ALA A 18 33.03 -0.70 -22.17
CA ALA A 18 31.65 -0.58 -21.69
C ALA A 18 31.12 -1.96 -21.28
N GLY A 19 31.40 -2.38 -20.04
CA GLY A 19 30.80 -3.55 -19.41
C GLY A 19 29.29 -3.34 -19.18
N PRO A 20 28.50 -4.43 -19.10
CA PRO A 20 27.07 -4.33 -18.86
C PRO A 20 26.83 -3.58 -17.56
N SER A 21 26.09 -2.46 -17.63
CA SER A 21 25.77 -1.64 -16.47
C SER A 21 25.04 -2.49 -15.44
N VAL A 22 25.75 -2.84 -14.36
CA VAL A 22 25.14 -3.54 -13.23
C VAL A 22 24.05 -2.61 -12.68
N PRO A 23 22.78 -3.02 -12.62
CA PRO A 23 21.73 -2.15 -12.12
C PRO A 23 22.06 -1.77 -10.69
N ALA A 24 22.28 -0.47 -10.46
CA ALA A 24 22.61 0.06 -9.14
C ALA A 24 21.59 -0.46 -8.11
N LYS A 25 22.07 -1.19 -7.10
CA LYS A 25 21.23 -1.68 -6.01
C LYS A 25 20.58 -0.47 -5.34
N LYS A 26 19.25 -0.42 -5.33
CA LYS A 26 18.51 0.63 -4.62
C LYS A 26 18.96 0.67 -3.16
N ILE A 27 19.55 1.79 -2.75
CA ILE A 27 19.90 2.07 -1.36
C ILE A 27 18.63 1.95 -0.53
N ARG A 28 18.63 1.02 0.43
CA ARG A 28 17.52 0.86 1.37
C ARG A 28 17.59 2.01 2.38
N ARG A 29 16.58 2.87 2.39
CA ARG A 29 16.45 3.90 3.44
C ARG A 29 16.09 3.22 4.75
N ASN A 30 16.87 3.48 5.80
CA ASN A 30 16.54 3.02 7.15
C ASN A 30 15.35 3.82 7.67
N LYS A 31 14.33 3.12 8.18
CA LYS A 31 13.13 3.72 8.76
C LYS A 31 13.27 3.74 10.28
N SER A 32 13.02 4.90 10.89
CA SER A 32 12.89 5.07 12.34
C SER A 32 11.51 4.62 12.79
N TRP A 33 11.44 3.53 13.55
CA TRP A 33 10.19 2.96 14.05
C TRP A 33 9.96 3.34 15.52
N VAL A 34 8.75 3.78 15.83
CA VAL A 34 8.34 4.15 17.20
C VAL A 34 7.11 3.33 17.59
N LEU A 35 7.14 2.78 18.80
CA LEU A 35 5.99 2.10 19.39
C LEU A 35 4.91 3.13 19.73
N ILE A 36 3.73 2.99 19.16
CA ILE A 36 2.59 3.90 19.41
C ILE A 36 1.63 3.31 20.41
N LYS A 37 1.34 2.02 20.29
CA LYS A 37 0.28 1.39 21.07
C LYS A 37 0.55 -0.10 21.28
N ARG A 38 0.19 -0.59 22.46
CA ARG A 38 0.05 -2.02 22.77
C ARG A 38 -1.43 -2.38 22.80
N CYS A 39 -1.78 -3.46 22.15
CA CYS A 39 -3.12 -4.03 22.12
C CYS A 39 -3.06 -5.47 22.63
N TYR A 40 -4.12 -5.92 23.29
CA TYR A 40 -4.21 -7.28 23.85
C TYR A 40 -5.11 -8.20 23.04
N ASN A 41 -5.64 -7.69 21.91
CA ASN A 41 -6.57 -8.41 21.06
C ASN A 41 -6.38 -8.00 19.60
N VAL A 42 -6.44 -9.00 18.71
CA VAL A 42 -6.40 -8.82 17.25
C VAL A 42 -7.46 -7.84 16.78
N LYS A 43 -8.69 -7.93 17.32
CA LYS A 43 -9.80 -7.05 16.94
C LYS A 43 -9.50 -5.59 17.25
N GLU A 44 -8.79 -5.32 18.34
CA GLU A 44 -8.45 -3.95 18.73
C GLU A 44 -7.39 -3.37 17.80
N ALA A 45 -6.35 -4.15 17.49
CA ALA A 45 -5.29 -3.75 16.56
C ALA A 45 -5.85 -3.52 15.14
N GLU A 46 -6.73 -4.39 14.67
CA GLU A 46 -7.39 -4.21 13.37
C GLU A 46 -8.29 -2.98 13.35
N LYS A 47 -9.08 -2.76 14.41
CA LYS A 47 -9.91 -1.55 14.54
C LYS A 47 -9.07 -0.28 14.52
N PHE A 48 -7.90 -0.27 15.15
CA PHE A 48 -6.97 0.86 15.11
C PHE A 48 -6.54 1.17 13.67
N VAL A 49 -6.06 0.16 12.94
CA VAL A 49 -5.62 0.35 11.54
C VAL A 49 -6.78 0.75 10.63
N SER A 50 -7.97 0.16 10.81
CA SER A 50 -9.17 0.47 10.03
C SER A 50 -9.71 1.88 10.30
N ASN A 51 -9.64 2.37 11.54
CA ASN A 51 -10.13 3.69 11.91
C ASN A 51 -9.33 4.82 11.23
N GLU A 52 -8.01 4.66 11.08
CA GLU A 52 -7.18 5.67 10.39
C GLU A 52 -7.50 5.76 8.89
N LYS A 53 -8.07 4.70 8.27
CA LYS A 53 -8.45 4.62 6.84
C LYS A 53 -7.32 4.97 5.84
N THR A 54 -6.07 5.08 6.29
CA THR A 54 -4.89 5.46 5.52
C THR A 54 -3.99 4.28 5.17
N TRP A 55 -4.24 3.12 5.74
CA TRP A 55 -3.34 1.96 5.63
C TRP A 55 -3.90 0.88 4.72
N SER A 56 -2.99 0.21 4.02
CA SER A 56 -3.24 -1.01 3.28
C SER A 56 -2.17 -2.04 3.62
N ARG A 57 -2.56 -3.32 3.72
CA ARG A 57 -1.62 -4.40 4.01
C ARG A 57 -0.60 -4.52 2.87
N ASN A 58 0.67 -4.65 3.23
CA ASN A 58 1.77 -4.75 2.28
C ASN A 58 2.30 -6.18 2.20
N TYR A 59 2.90 -6.68 3.28
CA TYR A 59 3.41 -8.05 3.39
C TYR A 59 3.49 -8.48 4.86
N ILE A 60 3.73 -9.77 5.07
CA ILE A 60 3.93 -10.39 6.38
C ILE A 60 5.35 -10.95 6.41
N ARG A 61 5.99 -10.86 7.57
CA ARG A 61 7.31 -11.43 7.82
C ARG A 61 7.30 -12.08 9.20
N ASP A 62 7.69 -13.34 9.26
CA ASP A 62 7.91 -14.02 10.53
C ASP A 62 9.31 -13.66 11.07
N SER A 63 9.40 -13.49 12.37
CA SER A 63 10.63 -13.21 13.12
C SER A 63 10.62 -14.07 14.37
N ASP A 64 11.78 -14.19 15.00
CA ASP A 64 11.97 -14.80 16.32
C ASP A 64 11.06 -14.19 17.39
N GLU A 65 10.95 -12.86 17.41
CA GLU A 65 10.04 -12.12 18.30
C GLU A 65 8.56 -12.42 18.02
N GLY A 66 8.25 -12.86 16.80
CA GLY A 66 6.89 -13.14 16.33
C GLY A 66 6.58 -12.64 14.93
N GLN A 67 5.29 -12.56 14.59
CA GLN A 67 4.86 -12.24 13.23
C GLN A 67 4.69 -10.72 13.03
N LYS A 68 5.46 -10.14 12.10
CA LYS A 68 5.38 -8.73 11.71
C LYS A 68 4.46 -8.57 10.49
N ARG A 69 3.36 -7.84 10.64
CA ARG A 69 2.46 -7.46 9.54
C ARG A 69 2.71 -6.03 9.14
N PHE A 70 3.25 -5.81 7.94
CA PHE A 70 3.58 -4.49 7.43
C PHE A 70 2.43 -3.88 6.65
N TYR A 71 2.23 -2.59 6.85
CA TYR A 71 1.23 -1.75 6.21
C TYR A 71 1.92 -0.57 5.53
N ARG A 72 1.36 -0.17 4.39
CA ARG A 72 1.79 1.01 3.63
C ARG A 72 0.63 1.97 3.49
N CYS A 73 0.95 3.23 3.21
CA CYS A 73 -0.07 4.21 2.88
C CYS A 73 -0.89 3.75 1.66
N ASN A 74 -2.21 3.89 1.74
CA ASN A 74 -3.15 3.48 0.69
C ASN A 74 -3.49 4.59 -0.32
N LYS A 75 -3.04 5.83 -0.08
CA LYS A 75 -3.25 6.98 -0.97
C LYS A 75 -2.27 6.97 -2.16
N VAL A 76 -1.12 6.32 -2.02
CA VAL A 76 -0.15 6.16 -3.13
C VAL A 76 -0.44 4.91 -3.95
N LYS A 77 -0.24 5.00 -5.27
CA LYS A 77 -0.34 3.83 -6.16
C LYS A 77 0.76 2.82 -5.81
N SER A 78 0.45 1.53 -5.89
CA SER A 78 1.42 0.47 -5.56
C SER A 78 2.68 0.46 -6.44
N LYS A 79 2.60 0.95 -7.68
CA LYS A 79 3.71 1.00 -8.64
C LYS A 79 4.37 2.39 -8.74
N GLY A 80 4.02 3.34 -7.87
CA GLY A 80 4.58 4.69 -7.85
C GLY A 80 5.56 4.92 -6.71
N PRO A 81 6.11 6.15 -6.58
CA PRO A 81 6.84 6.58 -5.39
C PRO A 81 6.01 6.27 -4.14
N GLN A 82 6.57 5.47 -3.25
CA GLN A 82 5.89 5.09 -2.02
C GLN A 82 6.09 6.17 -0.96
N SER A 83 5.08 6.31 -0.10
CA SER A 83 5.23 7.19 1.05
C SER A 83 6.27 6.64 2.02
N ASP A 84 7.06 7.53 2.61
CA ASP A 84 8.03 7.15 3.64
C ASP A 84 7.31 6.66 4.91
N CYS A 85 6.08 7.11 5.14
CA CYS A 85 5.18 6.58 6.17
C CYS A 85 4.92 5.08 6.03
N ALA A 86 5.16 4.34 7.10
CA ALA A 86 4.75 2.95 7.23
C ALA A 86 4.30 2.63 8.65
N LEU A 87 3.51 1.56 8.76
CA LEU A 87 3.03 1.01 10.01
C LEU A 87 3.31 -0.50 10.00
N TYR A 88 3.65 -1.07 11.14
CA TYR A 88 3.60 -2.52 11.29
C TYR A 88 2.99 -2.94 12.63
N LEU A 89 2.39 -4.12 12.62
CA LEU A 89 1.92 -4.81 13.82
C LEU A 89 2.87 -5.96 14.10
N LEU A 90 3.38 -6.07 15.31
CA LEU A 90 4.14 -7.24 15.79
C LEU A 90 3.23 -8.06 16.70
N PHE A 91 2.91 -9.27 16.27
CA PHE A 91 2.24 -10.30 17.07
C PHE A 91 3.32 -11.08 17.79
N VAL A 92 3.45 -10.87 19.10
CA VAL A 92 4.53 -11.47 19.88
C VAL A 92 4.26 -12.97 20.07
N ASN A 93 5.29 -13.82 19.99
CA ASN A 93 5.12 -15.26 20.14
C ASN A 93 4.79 -15.68 21.58
N ASP A 94 5.48 -15.10 22.55
CA ASP A 94 5.43 -15.52 23.95
C ASP A 94 4.24 -14.92 24.71
N CYS A 95 3.57 -13.93 24.14
CA CYS A 95 2.42 -13.29 24.75
C CYS A 95 1.38 -12.89 23.70
N ASN A 96 0.10 -12.86 24.09
CA ASN A 96 -1.01 -12.42 23.22
C ASN A 96 -1.02 -10.90 22.95
N ASP A 97 0.13 -10.24 23.10
CA ASP A 97 0.28 -8.83 22.85
C ASP A 97 0.53 -8.55 21.38
N ILE A 98 -0.04 -7.43 20.94
CA ILE A 98 0.14 -6.88 19.61
C ILE A 98 0.68 -5.48 19.76
N LEU A 99 1.91 -5.29 19.30
CA LEU A 99 2.60 -4.00 19.35
C LEU A 99 2.46 -3.28 18.02
N ILE A 100 2.02 -2.03 18.06
CA ILE A 100 1.81 -1.18 16.88
C ILE A 100 2.96 -0.19 16.77
N PHE A 101 3.72 -0.30 15.69
CA PHE A 101 4.82 0.60 15.38
C PHE A 101 4.52 1.44 14.15
N LYS A 102 4.94 2.70 14.18
CA LYS A 102 4.82 3.61 13.05
C LYS A 102 6.15 4.32 12.83
N THR A 103 6.39 4.72 11.59
CA THR A 103 7.52 5.58 11.26
C THR A 103 7.31 7.00 11.74
N THR A 104 8.39 7.70 12.11
CA THR A 104 8.33 9.13 12.45
C THR A 104 8.09 10.06 11.26
N SER A 105 8.28 9.56 10.03
CA SER A 105 8.05 10.33 8.81
C SER A 105 6.58 10.69 8.62
N GLU A 106 6.33 11.88 8.08
CA GLU A 106 5.01 12.35 7.65
C GLU A 106 4.66 11.90 6.22
N HIS A 107 3.37 11.97 5.88
CA HIS A 107 2.86 11.51 4.59
C HIS A 107 3.28 12.48 3.49
N ASN A 108 4.37 12.14 2.80
CA ASN A 108 5.01 12.93 1.74
C ASN A 108 4.29 12.90 0.36
N HIS A 109 2.96 12.79 0.32
CA HIS A 109 2.22 12.74 -0.95
C HIS A 109 1.15 13.84 -1.06
N ASP A 110 1.14 14.56 -2.18
CA ASP A 110 0.06 15.49 -2.54
C ASP A 110 -1.17 14.66 -2.91
N GLN A 111 -2.11 14.53 -1.97
CA GLN A 111 -3.45 13.94 -2.11
C GLN A 111 -3.70 13.09 -3.38
N ILE A 112 -2.94 12.02 -3.58
CA ILE A 112 -3.17 11.12 -4.73
C ILE A 112 -4.50 10.40 -4.42
N GLY A 113 -5.52 10.73 -5.21
CA GLY A 113 -6.91 10.26 -5.17
C GLY A 113 -7.31 9.48 -3.93
N THR A 114 -8.00 10.13 -3.00
CA THR A 114 -8.45 9.45 -1.78
C THR A 114 -9.26 8.20 -2.17
N ARG A 115 -8.88 7.03 -1.62
CA ARG A 115 -9.63 5.78 -1.86
C ARG A 115 -11.10 5.90 -1.43
N SER A 116 -11.46 6.90 -0.63
CA SER A 116 -12.85 7.25 -0.30
C SER A 116 -13.70 7.64 -1.52
N GLU A 117 -13.10 8.06 -2.62
CA GLU A 117 -13.83 8.28 -3.89
C GLU A 117 -13.98 6.99 -4.72
N TYR A 118 -13.28 5.92 -4.33
CA TYR A 118 -13.33 4.65 -5.04
C TYR A 118 -14.34 3.71 -4.38
N GLY A 119 -15.33 3.32 -5.15
CA GLY A 119 -16.34 2.34 -4.75
C GLY A 119 -17.75 2.92 -4.83
N ILE A 120 -18.73 2.03 -4.67
CA ILE A 120 -20.14 2.41 -4.62
C ILE A 120 -20.39 3.02 -3.23
N PRO A 121 -20.89 4.26 -3.12
CA PRO A 121 -21.13 4.88 -1.83
C PRO A 121 -22.25 4.15 -1.07
N GLU A 122 -22.21 4.22 0.26
CA GLU A 122 -23.04 3.35 1.13
C GLU A 122 -24.55 3.56 0.94
N ASN A 123 -24.96 4.79 0.59
CA ASN A 123 -26.33 5.11 0.20
C ASN A 123 -26.79 4.28 -1.01
N VAL A 124 -25.93 4.13 -2.02
CA VAL A 124 -26.24 3.37 -3.24
C VAL A 124 -26.28 1.88 -2.95
N LYS A 125 -25.40 1.36 -2.08
CA LYS A 125 -25.45 -0.05 -1.66
C LYS A 125 -26.74 -0.40 -0.95
N ARG A 126 -27.19 0.48 -0.03
CA ARG A 126 -28.49 0.32 0.64
C ARG A 126 -29.63 0.24 -0.37
N GLU A 127 -29.59 1.07 -1.40
CA GLU A 127 -30.63 1.09 -2.43
C GLU A 127 -30.58 -0.15 -3.33
N ILE A 128 -29.38 -0.59 -3.71
CA ILE A 128 -29.18 -1.88 -4.41
C ILE A 128 -29.82 -3.02 -3.61
N ASN A 129 -29.57 -3.08 -2.30
CA ASN A 129 -30.13 -4.13 -1.44
C ASN A 129 -31.66 -4.07 -1.39
N LYS A 130 -32.27 -2.89 -1.24
CA LYS A 130 -33.74 -2.76 -1.29
C LYS A 130 -34.32 -3.24 -2.62
N LEU A 131 -33.73 -2.84 -3.74
CA LEU A 131 -34.19 -3.24 -5.07
C LEU A 131 -33.99 -4.75 -5.30
N PHE A 132 -32.92 -5.31 -4.75
CA PHE A 132 -32.67 -6.74 -4.77
C PHE A 132 -33.68 -7.53 -3.92
N ASP A 133 -34.05 -7.03 -2.75
CA ASP A 133 -35.06 -7.63 -1.88
C ASP A 133 -36.45 -7.62 -2.55
N LEU A 134 -36.74 -6.61 -3.38
CA LEU A 134 -37.92 -6.56 -4.27
C LEU A 134 -37.82 -7.52 -5.48
N ARG A 135 -36.80 -8.38 -5.52
CA ARG A 135 -36.51 -9.36 -6.59
C ARG A 135 -36.38 -8.76 -7.99
N LEU A 136 -35.96 -7.50 -8.08
CA LEU A 136 -35.65 -6.89 -9.37
C LEU A 136 -34.42 -7.57 -9.99
N LYS A 137 -34.48 -7.80 -11.30
CA LYS A 137 -33.35 -8.33 -12.05
C LYS A 137 -32.22 -7.29 -12.06
N PRO A 138 -30.94 -7.71 -12.11
CA PRO A 138 -29.80 -6.78 -12.09
C PRO A 138 -29.90 -5.64 -13.12
N LYS A 139 -30.44 -5.90 -14.32
CA LYS A 139 -30.68 -4.86 -15.34
C LYS A 139 -31.67 -3.78 -14.89
N ALA A 140 -32.80 -4.18 -14.31
CA ALA A 140 -33.81 -3.26 -13.80
C ALA A 140 -33.31 -2.46 -12.59
N ILE A 141 -32.46 -3.07 -11.75
CA ILE A 141 -31.79 -2.37 -10.64
C ILE A 141 -30.90 -1.25 -11.20
N LEU A 142 -30.11 -1.52 -12.23
CA LEU A 142 -29.25 -0.51 -12.86
C LEU A 142 -30.06 0.64 -13.48
N GLU A 143 -31.17 0.33 -14.15
CA GLU A 143 -32.09 1.35 -14.70
C GLU A 143 -32.70 2.21 -13.59
N ALA A 144 -33.19 1.60 -12.51
CA ALA A 144 -33.75 2.31 -11.36
C ALA A 144 -32.71 3.23 -10.69
N LEU A 145 -31.46 2.79 -10.57
CA LEU A 145 -30.37 3.59 -10.02
C LEU A 145 -29.95 4.75 -10.94
N ASN A 146 -30.04 4.57 -12.26
CA ASN A 146 -29.72 5.63 -13.23
C ASN A 146 -30.80 6.71 -13.28
N ASN A 147 -32.04 6.37 -12.95
CA ASN A 147 -33.17 7.31 -12.85
C ASN A 147 -33.19 8.10 -11.53
N MET A 148 -32.44 7.67 -10.51
CA MET A 148 -32.26 8.44 -9.27
C MET A 148 -31.20 9.53 -9.46
N THR A 149 -31.59 10.79 -9.32
CA THR A 149 -30.70 11.95 -9.48
C THR A 149 -29.57 11.94 -8.43
N GLY A 150 -28.32 12.07 -8.88
CA GLY A 150 -27.15 12.28 -8.02
C GLY A 150 -26.22 11.07 -7.82
N ILE A 151 -26.51 9.90 -8.40
CA ILE A 151 -25.64 8.73 -8.30
C ILE A 151 -24.73 8.63 -9.54
N LYS A 152 -23.49 9.10 -9.42
CA LYS A 152 -22.45 8.88 -10.45
C LYS A 152 -21.95 7.45 -10.37
N VAL A 153 -22.69 6.49 -10.95
CA VAL A 153 -22.18 5.12 -11.14
C VAL A 153 -21.10 5.18 -12.22
N MET A 154 -19.83 4.99 -11.83
CA MET A 154 -18.74 4.81 -12.81
C MET A 154 -18.90 3.45 -13.49
N MET A 155 -19.75 3.38 -14.51
CA MET A 155 -19.93 2.20 -15.36
C MET A 155 -18.67 2.00 -16.21
N LYS A 156 -17.84 1.03 -15.84
CA LYS A 156 -17.01 0.30 -16.80
C LYS A 156 -17.56 -1.11 -16.87
N MET A 157 -18.35 -1.42 -17.90
CA MET A 157 -18.44 -2.77 -18.46
C MET A 157 -19.32 -2.77 -19.71
N LYS A 158 -18.69 -2.93 -20.88
CA LYS A 158 -19.35 -3.45 -22.08
C LYS A 158 -19.33 -4.97 -21.93
N PHE A 159 -20.48 -5.58 -21.70
CA PHE A 159 -20.65 -7.02 -21.85
C PHE A 159 -21.36 -7.26 -23.17
N SER A 160 -20.60 -7.51 -24.24
CA SER A 160 -21.14 -8.14 -25.44
C SER A 160 -21.11 -9.65 -25.20
N CYS A 161 -22.27 -10.23 -24.89
CA CYS A 161 -22.46 -11.66 -25.00
C CYS A 161 -22.94 -11.92 -26.44
N SER A 162 -22.03 -12.34 -27.31
CA SER A 162 -22.39 -12.81 -28.65
C SER A 162 -23.00 -14.20 -28.50
N ALA A 163 -24.26 -14.35 -28.87
CA ALA A 163 -24.90 -15.65 -28.97
C ALA A 163 -24.19 -16.46 -30.07
N ILE A 164 -23.68 -17.64 -29.71
CA ILE A 164 -23.27 -18.66 -30.68
C ILE A 164 -24.56 -19.45 -30.98
N THR A 165 -25.00 -19.35 -32.23
CA THR A 165 -26.11 -20.11 -32.81
C THR A 165 -25.74 -21.59 -32.95
#